data_AF-A0A7C3UUC7-F1
#
_entry.id   AF-A0A7C3UUC7-F1
#
_cell.length_a   1.000
_cell.length_b   1.000
_cell.length_c   1.000
_cell.angle_alpha   90.00
_cell.angle_beta   90.00
_cell.angle_gamma   90.00
#
_symmetry.space_group_name_H-M   'P 1'
#
loop_
_entity.id
_entity.type
_entity.pdbx_description
1 polymer ?
#
loop_
_entity_poly.entity_id
_entity_poly.type
_entity_poly.pdbx_seq_one_letter_code
_entity_poly.pdbx_strand_id
1 'polypeptide(L)' 'MANQVGKRYICKKCGAEVIITRGGKGTIMCCNEPMDLKEKGGEKK' A
#
# COMPACT_ATOMS: atom_id res chain seq x y z
N MET A 1 7.84 -4.37 5.72
CA MET A 1 7.25 -3.05 6.05
C MET A 1 5.83 -3.27 6.54
N ALA A 2 5.38 -2.56 7.57
CA ALA A 2 4.00 -2.66 8.04
C ALA A 2 3.04 -1.99 7.05
N ASN A 3 1.93 -2.66 6.75
CA ASN A 3 0.83 -2.09 5.99
C ASN A 3 0.06 -1.09 6.86
N GLN A 4 0.02 0.18 6.43
CA GLN A 4 -0.68 1.24 7.17
C GLN A 4 -2.12 1.39 6.68
N VAL A 5 -3.07 1.36 7.63
CA VAL A 5 -4.49 1.61 7.38
C VAL A 5 -4.68 2.97 6.73
N GLY A 6 -5.58 3.05 5.75
CA GLY A 6 -5.92 4.28 5.04
C GLY A 6 -4.93 4.65 3.94
N LYS A 7 -3.77 3.96 3.84
CA LYS A 7 -2.82 4.23 2.77
C LYS A 7 -3.16 3.46 1.50
N ARG A 8 -2.90 4.11 0.36
CA ARG A 8 -3.06 3.52 -0.98
C ARG A 8 -1.72 2.97 -1.45
N TYR A 9 -1.74 1.77 -2.00
CA TYR A 9 -0.58 1.14 -2.62
C TYR A 9 -0.86 0.96 -4.09
N ILE A 10 0.16 1.17 -4.92
CA ILE A 10 0.07 1.04 -6.37
C ILE A 10 1.11 0.05 -6.87
N CYS A 11 0.68 -0.87 -7.74
CA CYS A 11 1.60 -1.71 -8.49
C CYS A 11 1.99 -1.00 -9.78
N LYS A 12 3.29 -0.80 -10.01
CA LYS A 12 3.80 -0.22 -11.27
C LYS A 12 3.73 -1.17 -12.47
N LYS A 13 3.62 -2.49 -12.25
CA LYS A 13 3.53 -3.49 -13.33
C LYS A 13 2.12 -3.60 -13.92
N CYS A 14 1.12 -3.78 -13.07
CA CYS A 14 -0.26 -4.01 -13.51
C CYS A 14 -1.16 -2.76 -13.39
N GLY A 15 -0.67 -1.69 -12.75
CA GLY A 15 -1.46 -0.48 -12.49
C GLY A 15 -2.53 -0.64 -11.40
N ALA A 16 -2.55 -1.78 -10.69
CA ALA A 16 -3.54 -2.01 -9.63
C ALA A 16 -3.32 -1.08 -8.43
N GLU A 17 -4.41 -0.48 -7.95
CA GLU A 17 -4.43 0.36 -6.76
C GLU A 17 -5.24 -0.32 -5.66
N VAL A 18 -4.62 -0.49 -4.49
CA VAL A 18 -5.27 -1.10 -3.32
C VAL A 18 -5.23 -0.15 -2.14
N ILE A 19 -6.33 -0.10 -1.38
CA ILE A 19 -6.43 0.70 -0.16
C ILE A 19 -6.45 -0.24 1.03
N ILE A 20 -5.60 0.03 2.01
CA ILE A 20 -5.53 -0.80 3.20
C ILE A 20 -6.65 -0.39 4.16
N THR A 21 -7.66 -1.23 4.32
CA THR A 21 -8.75 -1.01 5.28
C THR A 21 -8.41 -1.54 6.67
N ARG A 22 -7.47 -2.50 6.77
CA ARG A 22 -6.95 -3.08 8.00
C ARG A 22 -5.44 -3.28 7.90
N GLY A 23 -4.72 -2.70 8.85
CA GLY A 23 -3.26 -2.71 8.89
C GLY A 23 -2.76 -3.99 9.53
N GLY A 24 -1.55 -4.37 9.17
CA GLY A 24 -0.86 -5.53 9.71
C GLY A 24 0.64 -5.29 9.76
N LYS A 25 1.40 -6.33 10.05
CA LYS A 25 2.86 -6.32 9.99
C LYS A 25 3.40 -6.89 8.67
N GLY A 26 2.51 -7.20 7.72
CA GLY A 26 2.85 -7.86 6.45
C GLY A 26 3.18 -6.86 5.35
N THR A 27 4.12 -7.21 4.49
CA THR A 27 4.40 -6.44 3.28
C THR A 27 3.39 -6.82 2.19
N ILE A 28 2.84 -5.84 1.48
CA ILE A 28 1.97 -6.12 0.33
C ILE A 28 2.83 -6.42 -0.89
N MET A 29 2.62 -7.58 -1.50
CA MET A 29 3.26 -8.02 -2.73
C MET A 29 2.23 -8.16 -3.84
N CYS A 30 2.53 -7.62 -5.01
CA CYS A 30 1.74 -7.76 -6.22
C CYS A 30 2.69 -8.01 -7.40
N CYS A 31 2.38 -8.98 -8.26
CA CYS A 31 3.23 -9.35 -9.40
C CYS A 31 4.67 -9.76 -9.04
N ASN A 32 4.87 -10.44 -7.89
CA ASN A 32 6.18 -10.82 -7.31
C ASN A 32 7.06 -9.65 -6.85
N GLU A 33 6.50 -8.43 -6.76
CA GLU A 33 7.22 -7.25 -6.29
C GLU A 33 6.48 -6.60 -5.11
N PRO A 34 7.21 -5.95 -4.19
CA PRO A 34 6.58 -5.14 -3.15
C PRO A 34 5.86 -3.95 -3.78
N MET A 35 4.60 -3.70 -3.38
CA MET A 35 3.85 -2.55 -3.90
C MET A 35 4.39 -1.22 -3.34
N ASP A 36 4.39 -0.19 -4.19
CA ASP A 36 4.78 1.17 -3.80
C ASP A 36 3.65 1.86 -3.04
N LEU A 37 4.00 2.60 -1.99
CA LEU A 37 3.07 3.45 -1.27
C LEU A 37 2.76 4.70 -2.11
N LYS A 38 1.50 4.89 -2.49
CA LYS A 38 1.03 6.11 -3.14
C LYS A 38 0.64 7.11 -2.05
N GLU A 39 1.64 7.85 -1.56
CA GLU A 39 1.49 8.86 -0.51
C GLU A 39 0.68 10.07 -1.00
N LYS A 40 -0.64 9.95 -0.99
CA LYS A 40 -1.55 11.10 -0.97
C LYS A 40 -2.70 10.85 0.00
N GLY A 41 -2.47 11.22 1.26
CA GLY A 41 -3.51 11.45 2.26
C GLY A 41 -3.44 10.54 3.48
N GLY A 42 -2.94 11.08 4.61
CA GLY A 42 -3.29 10.55 5.93
C GLY A 42 -2.14 10.29 6.91
N GLU A 43 -1.23 11.23 7.11
CA GLU A 43 -0.49 11.36 8.37
C GLU A 43 -0.31 12.87 8.64
N LYS A 44 -1.37 13.51 9.12
CA LYS A 44 -1.26 14.80 9.82
C LYS A 44 -1.88 14.60 11.20
N LYS A 45 -0.99 14.58 12.19
CA LYS A 45 -1.17 14.60 13.65
C LYS A 45 -1.50 13.27 14.32
#